data_AF-A0A094IU76-F1
#
_entry.id   AF-A0A094IU76-F1
#
_cell.length_a   1.000
_cell.length_b   1.000
_cell.length_c   1.000
_cell.angle_alpha   90.00
_cell.angle_beta   90.00
_cell.angle_gamma   90.00
#
_symmetry.space_group_name_H-M   'P 1'
#
loop_
_entity.id
_entity.type
_entity.pdbx_description
1 polymer ?
#
loop_
_entity_poly.entity_id
_entity_poly.type
_entity_poly.pdbx_seq_one_letter_code
_entity_poly.pdbx_strand_id
1 'polypeptide(L)'
;VRLWDATTGAALQTLEGHSSPVSSVAFSPNGKQVASGSYDETVRLWDATTGAALQTLEGHSDSVNSVAFSPDGKQVASGSYDETVRLWDATTGAALQTLKGHSSSVLSVFFSPNGKLLPTLRVFNHWLVEGTTKFLWLPTEYRPTCEAVRDNLVVLGHSSGRVSILQIKQGSEFIISN
;
A
#
# COMPACT_ATOMS: atom_id res chain seq x y z
N VAL A 1 16.03 -5.73 8.20
CA VAL A 1 14.65 -6.18 8.58
C VAL A 1 14.76 -7.51 9.34
N ARG A 2 13.82 -7.84 10.24
CA ARG A 2 13.81 -9.15 10.92
C ARG A 2 12.44 -9.81 10.76
N LEU A 3 12.44 -11.11 10.49
CA LEU A 3 11.23 -11.94 10.42
C LEU A 3 11.12 -12.77 11.69
N TRP A 4 9.90 -12.92 12.19
CA TRP A 4 9.61 -13.58 13.46
C TRP A 4 8.44 -14.54 13.27
N ASP A 5 8.46 -15.63 14.00
CA ASP A 5 7.30 -16.49 14.15
C ASP A 5 6.30 -15.82 15.09
N ALA A 6 5.08 -15.56 14.59
CA ALA A 6 4.07 -14.83 15.35
C ALA A 6 3.49 -15.62 16.55
N THR A 7 3.63 -16.95 16.55
CA THR A 7 3.08 -17.81 17.62
C THR A 7 4.05 -17.93 18.78
N THR A 8 5.33 -18.11 18.47
CA THR A 8 6.39 -18.40 19.44
C THR A 8 7.24 -17.18 19.78
N GLY A 9 7.21 -16.13 18.95
CA GLY A 9 8.08 -14.96 19.07
C GLY A 9 9.54 -15.25 18.68
N ALA A 10 9.83 -16.43 18.12
CA ALA A 10 11.19 -16.79 17.72
C ALA A 10 11.64 -15.96 16.51
N ALA A 11 12.89 -15.49 16.51
CA ALA A 11 13.50 -14.88 15.35
C ALA A 11 13.72 -15.95 14.27
N LEU A 12 13.23 -15.71 13.05
CA LEU A 12 13.37 -16.62 11.91
C LEU A 12 14.52 -16.17 11.01
N GLN A 13 14.49 -14.93 10.56
CA GLN A 13 15.46 -14.41 9.59
C GLN A 13 15.88 -12.97 9.92
N THR A 14 17.12 -12.62 9.57
CA THR A 14 17.60 -11.24 9.52
C THR A 14 17.97 -10.90 8.09
N LEU A 15 17.28 -9.90 7.52
CA LEU A 15 17.46 -9.44 6.14
C LEU A 15 18.37 -8.21 6.16
N GLU A 16 19.62 -8.40 5.77
CA GLU A 16 20.67 -7.38 5.73
C GLU A 16 21.04 -7.03 4.29
N GLY A 17 21.22 -5.74 4.00
CA GLY A 17 21.65 -5.29 2.68
C GLY A 17 21.30 -3.84 2.33
N HIS A 18 20.28 -3.25 2.95
CA HIS A 18 20.06 -1.81 2.83
C HIS A 18 21.18 -1.03 3.51
N SER A 19 21.60 0.08 2.90
CA SER A 19 22.68 0.95 3.39
C SER A 19 22.19 2.14 4.21
N SER A 20 20.87 2.32 4.28
CA SER A 20 20.19 3.39 5.01
C SER A 20 18.96 2.80 5.73
N PRO A 21 18.28 3.53 6.64
CA PRO A 21 17.09 3.01 7.32
C PRO A 21 16.03 2.46 6.35
N VAL A 22 15.42 1.36 6.76
CA VAL A 22 14.27 0.79 6.07
C VAL A 22 13.02 1.49 6.57
N SER A 23 12.25 2.08 5.66
CA SER A 23 11.06 2.87 5.96
C SER A 23 9.77 2.05 5.86
N SER A 24 9.75 0.99 5.05
CA SER A 24 8.56 0.20 4.76
C SER A 24 8.91 -1.24 4.43
N VAL A 25 8.02 -2.17 4.80
CA VAL A 25 8.12 -3.60 4.48
C VAL A 25 6.74 -4.15 4.14
N ALA A 26 6.69 -5.13 3.22
CA ALA A 26 5.47 -5.83 2.87
C ALA A 26 5.77 -7.30 2.55
N PHE A 27 4.90 -8.22 3.01
CA PHE A 27 4.92 -9.61 2.54
C PHE A 27 4.18 -9.73 1.21
N SER A 28 4.64 -10.64 0.36
CA SER A 28 3.83 -11.10 -0.78
C SER A 28 2.59 -11.83 -0.27
N PRO A 29 1.48 -11.86 -1.03
CA PRO A 29 0.23 -12.51 -0.61
C PRO A 29 0.39 -14.01 -0.28
N ASN A 30 1.34 -14.69 -0.92
CA ASN A 30 1.68 -16.08 -0.66
C ASN A 30 2.71 -16.28 0.46
N GLY A 31 3.18 -15.20 1.09
CA GLY A 31 4.15 -15.20 2.18
C GLY A 31 5.58 -15.61 1.81
N LYS A 32 5.87 -15.90 0.53
CA LYS A 32 7.18 -16.41 0.09
C LYS A 32 8.22 -15.33 -0.09
N GLN A 33 7.81 -14.08 -0.32
CA GLN A 33 8.71 -12.95 -0.50
C GLN A 33 8.39 -11.83 0.49
N VAL A 34 9.42 -11.05 0.78
CA VAL A 34 9.31 -9.76 1.47
C VAL A 34 9.85 -8.68 0.54
N ALA A 35 9.17 -7.54 0.47
CA ALA A 35 9.68 -6.32 -0.14
C ALA A 35 10.03 -5.33 0.98
N SER A 36 11.12 -4.58 0.81
CA SER A 36 11.49 -3.48 1.69
C SER A 36 11.87 -2.24 0.89
N GLY A 37 11.41 -1.07 1.33
CA GLY A 37 11.82 0.23 0.80
C GLY A 37 12.70 0.97 1.81
N SER A 38 13.66 1.75 1.33
CA SER A 38 14.65 2.40 2.18
C SER A 38 15.01 3.82 1.72
N TYR A 39 15.61 4.56 2.63
CA TYR A 39 16.25 5.85 2.39
C TYR A 39 17.56 5.74 1.58
N ASP A 40 17.97 4.52 1.21
CA ASP A 40 19.04 4.31 0.22
C ASP A 40 18.52 4.33 -1.23
N GLU A 41 17.29 4.83 -1.43
CA GLU A 41 16.64 5.01 -2.73
C GLU A 41 16.29 3.68 -3.44
N THR A 42 16.48 2.54 -2.77
CA THR A 42 16.20 1.21 -3.35
C THR A 42 14.98 0.54 -2.74
N VAL A 43 14.39 -0.36 -3.53
CA VAL A 43 13.52 -1.43 -3.02
C VAL A 43 14.28 -2.74 -3.10
N ARG A 44 14.17 -3.61 -2.10
CA ARG A 44 14.76 -4.95 -2.13
C ARG A 44 13.69 -6.01 -1.97
N LEU A 45 13.84 -7.10 -2.72
CA LEU A 45 13.02 -8.31 -2.59
C LEU A 45 13.85 -9.41 -1.93
N TRP A 46 13.23 -10.12 -1.01
CA TRP A 46 13.87 -11.15 -0.18
C TRP A 46 13.06 -12.42 -0.23
N ASP A 47 13.72 -13.55 -0.15
CA ASP A 47 13.08 -14.83 0.12
C ASP A 47 12.74 -14.92 1.61
N ALA A 48 11.47 -15.09 1.94
CA ALA A 48 11.00 -15.08 3.33
C ALA A 48 11.44 -16.32 4.12
N THR A 49 11.74 -17.42 3.44
CA THR A 49 12.08 -18.70 4.07
C THR A 49 13.56 -18.74 4.45
N THR A 50 14.42 -18.28 3.52
CA THR A 50 15.88 -18.36 3.63
C THR A 50 16.52 -17.05 4.07
N GLY A 51 15.81 -15.93 3.96
CA GLY A 51 16.34 -14.60 4.20
C GLY A 51 17.24 -14.05 3.10
N ALA A 52 17.43 -14.80 2.00
CA ALA A 52 18.29 -14.39 0.90
C ALA A 52 17.75 -13.15 0.17
N ALA A 53 18.65 -12.26 -0.24
CA ALA A 53 18.31 -11.18 -1.17
C ALA A 53 18.05 -11.77 -2.56
N LEU A 54 16.87 -11.50 -3.13
CA LEU A 54 16.49 -11.94 -4.46
C LEU A 54 16.78 -10.88 -5.50
N GLN A 55 16.38 -9.63 -5.24
CA GLN A 55 16.51 -8.51 -6.17
C GLN A 55 16.79 -7.21 -5.43
N THR A 56 17.53 -6.31 -6.07
CA THR A 56 17.63 -4.89 -5.69
C THR A 56 17.08 -4.07 -6.85
N LEU A 57 16.01 -3.33 -6.58
CA LEU A 57 15.28 -2.55 -7.56
C LEU A 57 15.73 -1.09 -7.45
N GLU A 58 16.51 -0.68 -8.44
CA GLU A 58 17.09 0.66 -8.53
C GLU A 58 16.29 1.53 -9.51
N GLY A 59 16.19 2.82 -9.21
CA GLY A 59 15.63 3.79 -10.15
C GLY A 59 14.91 4.97 -9.51
N HIS A 60 14.48 4.87 -8.26
CA HIS A 60 14.10 6.08 -7.51
C HIS A 60 15.34 6.98 -7.33
N SER A 61 15.14 8.29 -7.31
CA SER A 61 16.20 9.29 -7.13
C SER A 61 16.13 9.98 -5.76
N ASP A 62 15.32 9.42 -4.86
CA ASP A 62 15.18 9.84 -3.47
C ASP A 62 14.56 8.67 -2.68
N SER A 63 14.53 8.83 -1.36
CA SER A 63 14.06 7.88 -0.36
C SER A 63 12.74 7.21 -0.73
N VAL A 64 12.73 5.87 -0.71
CA VAL A 64 11.51 5.08 -0.83
C VAL A 64 10.83 5.06 0.53
N ASN A 65 9.57 5.45 0.62
CA ASN A 65 8.81 5.51 1.88
C ASN A 65 7.78 4.42 2.04
N SER A 66 7.34 3.82 0.93
CA SER A 66 6.28 2.82 0.97
C SER A 66 6.50 1.78 -0.10
N VAL A 67 6.26 0.51 0.24
CA VAL A 67 6.22 -0.62 -0.69
C VAL A 67 4.95 -1.43 -0.48
N ALA A 68 4.40 -1.99 -1.54
CA ALA A 68 3.25 -2.89 -1.48
C ALA A 68 3.31 -3.94 -2.59
N PHE A 69 2.86 -5.16 -2.29
CA PHE A 69 2.63 -6.19 -3.32
C PHE A 69 1.23 -6.06 -3.92
N SER A 70 1.11 -6.38 -5.20
CA SER A 70 -0.19 -6.64 -5.82
C SER A 70 -0.87 -7.86 -5.21
N PRO A 71 -2.22 -7.98 -5.28
CA PRO A 71 -2.94 -9.09 -4.67
C PRO A 71 -2.62 -10.45 -5.31
N ASP A 72 -2.21 -10.46 -6.58
CA ASP A 72 -1.71 -11.64 -7.27
C ASP A 72 -0.21 -11.92 -7.01
N GLY A 73 0.47 -11.03 -6.28
CA GLY A 73 1.88 -11.13 -5.93
C GLY A 73 2.85 -10.93 -7.10
N LYS A 74 2.38 -10.55 -8.28
CA LYS A 74 3.22 -10.41 -9.48
C LYS A 74 3.93 -9.08 -9.58
N GLN A 75 3.44 -8.06 -8.90
CA GLN A 75 3.99 -6.71 -8.94
C GLN A 75 4.31 -6.20 -7.55
N VAL A 76 5.29 -5.30 -7.50
CA VAL A 76 5.56 -4.44 -6.35
C VAL A 76 5.37 -3.00 -6.78
N ALA A 77 4.69 -2.21 -5.96
CA ALA A 77 4.61 -0.77 -6.09
C ALA A 77 5.51 -0.13 -5.04
N SER A 78 6.18 0.96 -5.39
CA SER A 78 6.95 1.79 -4.46
C SER A 78 6.63 3.27 -4.63
N GLY A 79 6.50 3.99 -3.52
CA GLY A 79 6.34 5.44 -3.47
C GLY A 79 7.56 6.09 -2.84
N SER A 80 8.01 7.22 -3.41
CA SER A 80 9.26 7.89 -3.03
C SER A 80 9.09 9.40 -2.82
N TYR A 81 10.06 9.99 -2.14
CA TYR A 81 10.26 11.45 -2.08
C TYR A 81 10.56 12.09 -3.43
N ASP A 82 10.94 11.31 -4.45
CA ASP A 82 11.11 11.77 -5.82
C ASP A 82 9.80 12.10 -6.55
N GLU A 83 8.68 12.13 -5.82
CA GLU A 83 7.33 12.46 -6.31
C GLU A 83 6.78 11.44 -7.32
N THR A 84 7.36 10.25 -7.39
CA THR A 84 6.91 9.17 -8.28
C THR A 84 6.42 7.93 -7.54
N VAL A 85 5.54 7.19 -8.23
CA VAL A 85 5.25 5.78 -7.92
C VAL A 85 5.88 4.92 -9.02
N ARG A 86 6.56 3.84 -8.64
CA ARG A 86 7.10 2.86 -9.59
C ARG A 86 6.44 1.51 -9.40
N LEU A 87 6.20 0.83 -10.52
CA LEU A 87 5.76 -0.56 -10.56
C LEU A 87 6.90 -1.44 -11.06
N TRP A 88 7.08 -2.56 -10.39
CA TRP A 88 8.14 -3.52 -10.64
C TRP A 88 7.55 -4.92 -10.80
N ASP A 89 8.17 -5.73 -11.65
CA ASP A 89 7.87 -7.14 -11.73
C ASP A 89 8.52 -7.87 -10.54
N ALA A 90 7.71 -8.55 -9.73
CA ALA A 90 8.16 -9.18 -8.49
C ALA A 90 9.06 -10.42 -8.71
N THR A 91 9.10 -10.98 -9.92
CA THR A 91 9.91 -12.17 -10.22
C THR A 91 11.26 -11.77 -10.78
N THR A 92 11.26 -10.84 -11.73
CA THR A 92 12.44 -10.43 -12.50
C THR A 92 13.11 -9.19 -11.94
N GLY A 93 12.41 -8.41 -11.12
CA GLY A 93 12.88 -7.10 -10.65
C GLY A 93 12.83 -6.01 -11.72
N ALA A 94 12.29 -6.28 -12.90
CA ALA A 94 12.23 -5.31 -13.98
C ALA A 94 11.29 -4.14 -13.64
N ALA A 95 11.71 -2.92 -13.98
CA ALA A 95 10.83 -1.76 -13.93
C ALA A 95 9.73 -1.88 -15.00
N LEU A 96 8.47 -1.88 -14.58
CA LEU A 96 7.31 -1.97 -15.47
C LEU A 96 6.78 -0.59 -15.85
N GLN A 97 6.67 0.32 -14.88
CA GLN A 97 6.10 1.64 -15.10
C GLN A 97 6.58 2.65 -14.05
N THR A 98 6.64 3.92 -14.44
CA THR A 98 6.80 5.06 -13.53
C THR A 98 5.61 5.99 -13.70
N LEU A 99 4.86 6.17 -12.62
CA LEU A 99 3.73 7.09 -12.53
C LEU A 99 4.24 8.41 -11.98
N LYS A 100 4.07 9.47 -12.77
CA LYS A 100 4.44 10.84 -12.45
C LYS A 100 3.19 11.70 -12.31
N GLY A 101 3.30 12.83 -11.62
CA GLY A 101 2.22 13.81 -11.51
C GLY A 101 1.84 14.18 -10.07
N HIS A 102 2.44 13.55 -9.06
CA HIS A 102 2.44 14.12 -7.73
C HIS A 102 3.30 15.39 -7.73
N SER A 103 2.89 16.41 -6.97
CA SER A 103 3.62 17.67 -6.80
C SER A 103 4.42 17.71 -5.49
N SER A 104 4.57 16.53 -4.86
CA SER A 104 5.23 16.33 -3.58
C SER A 104 5.43 14.83 -3.35
N SER A 105 6.14 14.50 -2.27
CA SER A 105 6.49 13.15 -1.84
C SER A 105 5.31 12.18 -1.79
N VAL A 106 5.53 10.96 -2.27
CA VAL A 106 4.58 9.85 -2.13
C VAL A 106 4.86 9.10 -0.83
N LEU A 107 3.99 9.28 0.15
CA LEU A 107 4.18 8.73 1.50
C LEU A 107 3.63 7.30 1.66
N SER A 108 2.68 6.89 0.81
CA SER A 108 2.02 5.60 0.92
C SER A 108 1.56 5.09 -0.45
N VAL A 109 1.67 3.78 -0.65
CA VAL A 109 1.12 3.06 -1.80
C VAL A 109 0.44 1.79 -1.32
N PHE A 110 -0.67 1.42 -1.96
CA PHE A 110 -1.34 0.14 -1.72
C PHE A 110 -2.01 -0.34 -3.02
N PHE A 111 -2.13 -1.66 -3.16
CA PHE A 111 -2.98 -2.23 -4.20
C PHE A 111 -4.37 -2.54 -3.64
N SER A 112 -5.41 -2.22 -4.41
CA SER A 112 -6.76 -2.69 -4.07
C SER A 112 -6.82 -4.23 -4.15
N PRO A 113 -7.38 -4.93 -3.14
CA PRO A 113 -7.39 -6.40 -3.07
C PRO A 113 -8.01 -7.10 -4.28
N ASN A 114 -8.90 -6.42 -4.99
CA ASN A 114 -9.70 -7.03 -6.05
C ASN A 114 -9.30 -6.57 -7.46
N GLY A 115 -8.33 -5.67 -7.63
CA GLY A 115 -8.03 -5.01 -8.92
C GLY A 115 -9.19 -4.19 -9.52
N LYS A 116 -10.38 -4.38 -8.97
CA LYS A 116 -11.61 -3.62 -9.13
C LYS A 116 -11.89 -3.01 -7.77
N LEU A 117 -11.69 -1.70 -7.66
CA LEU A 117 -12.78 -0.92 -7.08
C LEU A 117 -14.04 -1.42 -7.78
N LEU A 118 -15.12 -1.76 -7.05
CA LEU A 118 -16.42 -1.90 -7.71
C LEU A 118 -16.48 -0.72 -8.68
N PRO A 119 -16.68 -0.91 -10.00
CA PRO A 119 -16.51 0.17 -10.98
C PRO A 119 -17.37 1.41 -10.66
N THR A 120 -18.32 1.22 -9.75
CA THR A 120 -19.18 2.19 -9.16
C THR A 120 -18.53 2.98 -8.01
N LEU A 121 -17.77 2.39 -7.08
CA LEU A 121 -17.27 3.08 -5.88
C LEU A 121 -15.98 3.87 -6.12
N ARG A 122 -16.03 5.21 -6.08
CA ARG A 122 -14.86 6.10 -6.24
C ARG A 122 -15.00 7.36 -5.38
N VAL A 123 -13.93 8.12 -5.22
CA VAL A 123 -14.01 9.46 -4.61
C VAL A 123 -14.18 10.51 -5.72
N PHE A 124 -15.20 11.37 -5.62
CA PHE A 124 -15.45 12.47 -6.57
C PHE A 124 -15.90 13.73 -5.83
N ASN A 125 -15.18 14.85 -6.02
CA ASN A 125 -15.47 16.14 -5.36
C ASN A 125 -15.71 16.04 -3.85
N HIS A 126 -14.82 15.34 -3.13
CA HIS A 126 -14.89 15.13 -1.68
C HIS A 126 -16.02 14.21 -1.20
N TRP A 127 -16.64 13.45 -2.11
CA TRP A 127 -17.64 12.44 -1.78
C TRP A 127 -17.13 11.05 -2.11
N LEU A 128 -17.42 10.08 -1.23
CA LEU A 128 -17.45 8.68 -1.63
C LEU A 128 -18.72 8.48 -2.47
N VAL A 129 -18.55 8.11 -3.74
CA VAL A 129 -19.64 7.94 -4.69
C VAL A 129 -19.72 6.50 -5.18
N GLU A 130 -20.93 5.97 -5.36
CA GLU A 130 -21.22 4.72 -6.07
C GLU A 130 -21.99 5.06 -7.36
N GLY A 131 -21.34 4.97 -8.52
CA GLY A 131 -21.90 5.43 -9.79
C GLY A 131 -22.06 6.95 -9.79
N THR A 132 -23.31 7.42 -9.74
CA THR A 132 -23.66 8.85 -9.63
C THR A 132 -24.12 9.25 -8.21
N THR A 133 -24.34 8.28 -7.33
CA THR A 133 -24.87 8.52 -5.99
C THR A 133 -23.74 8.90 -5.04
N LYS A 134 -23.92 9.97 -4.26
CA LYS A 134 -23.01 10.42 -3.21
C LYS A 134 -23.44 9.79 -1.87
N PHE A 135 -22.53 9.08 -1.22
CA PHE A 135 -22.82 8.35 0.03
C PHE A 135 -22.30 9.07 1.27
N LEU A 136 -21.09 9.61 1.18
CA LEU A 136 -20.42 10.20 2.34
C LEU A 136 -19.54 11.36 1.91
N TRP A 137 -19.75 12.52 2.51
CA TRP A 137 -18.87 13.67 2.35
C TRP A 137 -17.69 13.56 3.31
N LEU A 138 -16.48 13.75 2.81
CA LEU A 138 -15.26 13.75 3.60
C LEU A 138 -14.73 15.19 3.67
N PRO A 139 -14.85 15.87 4.82
CA PRO A 139 -14.31 17.21 4.99
C PRO A 139 -12.79 17.18 4.82
N THR A 140 -12.22 18.28 4.30
CA THR A 140 -10.77 18.45 4.11
C THR A 140 -9.94 18.26 5.38
N GLU A 141 -10.55 18.39 6.54
CA GLU A 141 -9.95 18.26 7.87
C GLU A 141 -9.86 16.80 8.35
N TYR A 142 -10.56 15.87 7.68
CA TYR A 142 -10.62 14.44 8.01
C TYR A 142 -10.00 13.57 6.91
N ARG A 143 -8.98 14.09 6.24
CA ARG A 143 -8.22 13.32 5.25
C ARG A 143 -7.60 12.09 5.93
N PRO A 144 -7.91 10.88 5.45
CA PRO A 144 -7.16 9.73 5.88
C PRO A 144 -5.71 9.84 5.37
N THR A 145 -4.73 9.57 6.24
CA THR A 145 -3.34 9.35 5.83
C THR A 145 -3.17 7.97 5.19
N CYS A 146 -4.12 7.07 5.43
CA CYS A 146 -4.21 5.76 4.79
C CYS A 146 -5.66 5.29 4.73
N GLU A 147 -6.03 4.60 3.65
CA GLU A 147 -7.34 4.00 3.46
C GLU A 147 -7.20 2.52 3.08
N ALA A 148 -8.14 1.69 3.54
CA ALA A 148 -8.24 0.29 3.14
C ALA A 148 -9.71 -0.08 2.98
N VAL A 149 -10.04 -0.81 1.91
CA VAL A 149 -11.40 -1.32 1.67
C VAL A 149 -11.33 -2.83 1.51
N ARG A 150 -12.19 -3.54 2.24
CA ARG A 150 -12.35 -5.00 2.12
C ARG A 150 -13.82 -5.36 2.21
N ASP A 151 -14.34 -6.04 1.20
CA ASP A 151 -15.74 -6.45 1.09
C ASP A 151 -16.69 -5.26 1.25
N ASN A 152 -17.42 -5.20 2.36
CA ASN A 152 -18.30 -4.09 2.71
C ASN A 152 -17.73 -3.17 3.79
N LEU A 153 -16.44 -3.30 4.09
CA LEU A 153 -15.76 -2.56 5.13
C LEU A 153 -14.86 -1.49 4.50
N VAL A 154 -15.05 -0.24 4.89
CA VAL A 154 -14.13 0.87 4.59
C VAL A 154 -13.41 1.27 5.87
N VAL A 155 -12.08 1.30 5.83
CA VAL A 155 -11.21 1.67 6.94
C VAL A 155 -10.44 2.94 6.56
N LEU A 156 -10.53 3.96 7.40
CA LEU A 156 -9.90 5.27 7.20
C LEU A 156 -9.00 5.55 8.41
N GLY A 157 -7.70 5.69 8.20
CA GLY A 157 -6.74 6.12 9.23
C GLY A 157 -6.53 7.62 9.18
N HIS A 158 -6.80 8.33 10.27
CA HIS A 158 -6.72 9.79 10.38
C HIS A 158 -5.35 10.25 10.87
N SER A 159 -4.95 11.49 10.53
CA SER A 159 -3.72 12.13 11.04
C SER A 159 -3.67 12.26 12.56
N SER A 160 -4.82 12.20 13.23
CA SER A 160 -4.93 12.15 14.70
C SER A 160 -4.60 10.77 15.31
N GLY A 161 -4.31 9.76 14.49
CA GLY A 161 -4.11 8.37 14.91
C GLY A 161 -5.42 7.59 15.12
N ARG A 162 -6.59 8.21 14.88
CA ARG A 162 -7.89 7.52 14.92
C ARG A 162 -8.08 6.64 13.69
N VAL A 163 -8.81 5.54 13.84
CA VAL A 163 -9.24 4.68 12.73
C VAL A 163 -10.77 4.64 12.68
N SER A 164 -11.35 5.03 11.55
CA SER A 164 -12.79 4.88 11.29
C SER A 164 -13.03 3.61 10.49
N ILE A 165 -13.93 2.77 10.96
CA ILE A 165 -14.34 1.54 10.29
C ILE A 165 -15.83 1.67 9.96
N LEU A 166 -16.16 1.62 8.67
CA LEU A 166 -17.53 1.71 8.18
C LEU A 166 -17.93 0.38 7.55
N GLN A 167 -19.01 -0.22 8.03
CA GLN A 167 -19.59 -1.43 7.45
C GLN A 167 -20.83 -1.07 6.62
N ILE A 168 -20.78 -1.32 5.32
CA ILE A 168 -21.84 -1.06 4.36
C ILE A 168 -22.77 -2.29 4.33
N LYS A 169 -24.05 -2.16 4.66
CA LYS A 169 -24.99 -3.28 4.50
C LYS A 169 -25.52 -3.28 3.07
N GLN A 170 -25.53 -4.43 2.39
CA GLN A 170 -26.19 -4.57 1.10
C GLN A 170 -27.69 -4.29 1.26
N GLY A 171 -28.24 -3.42 0.41
CA GLY A 171 -29.68 -3.15 0.33
C GLY A 171 -30.26 -2.15 1.34
N SER A 172 -29.44 -1.46 2.15
CA SER A 172 -29.94 -0.36 2.97
C SER A 172 -29.98 0.95 2.17
N GLU A 173 -31.14 1.29 1.64
CA GLU A 173 -31.51 2.69 1.39
C GLU A 173 -31.58 3.38 2.75
N PHE A 174 -30.61 4.24 3.06
CA PHE A 174 -30.76 5.19 4.15
C PHE A 174 -31.62 6.34 3.63
N ILE A 175 -32.91 6.32 3.98
CA ILE A 175 -33.81 7.45 3.79
C ILE A 175 -33.27 8.60 4.64
N ILE A 176 -32.82 9.66 3.97
CA ILE A 176 -32.47 10.92 4.61
C ILE A 176 -33.79 11.65 4.84
N SER A 177 -34.23 11.76 6.10
CA SER A 177 -35.20 12.80 6.46
C SER A 177 -34.47 14.12 6.67
N ASN A 178 -34.99 15.16 5.99
CA ASN A 178 -34.49 16.52 5.81
C ASN A 178 -33.65 17.13 6.94
#